data_AF-E6MN80-F1
#
_entry.id   AF-E6MN80-F1
#
_cell.length_a   1.000
_cell.length_b   1.000
_cell.length_c   1.000
_cell.angle_alpha   90.00
_cell.angle_beta   90.00
_cell.angle_gamma   90.00
#
_symmetry.space_group_name_H-M   'P 1'
#
loop_
_entity.id
_entity.type
_entity.pdbx_description
1 polymer ?
#
loop_
_entity_poly.entity_id
_entity_poly.type
_entity_poly.pdbx_seq_one_letter_code
_entity_poly.pdbx_strand_id
1 'polypeptide(L)'
;QLPQLVEDFCKYYEYFPNRHVVFYYDTTFISNNYAVGNDDFHAVICNGLKSHGWYVNDVCIGKQWNHIEKQLLINRMFQGRAKHQLLFNRDNNPDLLLSIQTAGVYMGKKDKRGEKLAETEEDKLENRTDGSDAFDTFAIGVEKFPTFDINMSGAVVSSFNGH
;
A
#
# COMPACT_ATOMS: atom_id res chain seq x y z
N GLN A 1 -13.18 -3.93 9.16
CA GLN A 1 -13.72 -4.90 8.16
C GLN A 1 -13.57 -4.30 6.76
N LEU A 2 -13.35 -5.11 5.73
CA LEU A 2 -12.97 -4.65 4.39
C LEU A 2 -13.97 -3.69 3.71
N PRO A 3 -15.30 -3.88 3.81
CA PRO A 3 -16.25 -2.94 3.22
C PRO A 3 -16.14 -1.52 3.81
N GLN A 4 -15.95 -1.40 5.13
CA GLN A 4 -15.77 -0.11 5.80
C GLN A 4 -14.51 0.61 5.29
N LEU A 5 -13.43 -0.14 5.01
CA LEU A 5 -12.20 0.43 4.47
C LEU A 5 -12.42 1.07 3.10
N VAL A 6 -13.25 0.45 2.25
CA VAL A 6 -13.62 1.00 0.94
C VAL A 6 -14.46 2.27 1.09
N GLU A 7 -15.42 2.28 2.03
CA GLU A 7 -16.21 3.47 2.33
C GLU A 7 -15.35 4.63 2.83
N ASP A 8 -14.43 4.36 3.76
CA ASP A 8 -13.52 5.36 4.32
C ASP A 8 -12.61 5.95 3.24
N PHE A 9 -12.11 5.10 2.33
CA PHE A 9 -11.35 5.53 1.15
C PHE A 9 -12.19 6.46 0.25
N CYS A 10 -13.40 6.03 -0.12
CA CYS A 10 -14.30 6.80 -0.98
C CYS A 10 -14.63 8.16 -0.37
N LYS A 11 -14.86 8.20 0.95
CA LYS A 11 -15.16 9.43 1.70
C LYS A 11 -13.95 10.35 1.78
N TYR A 12 -12.76 9.81 2.06
CA TYR A 12 -11.55 10.60 2.16
C TYR A 12 -11.22 11.32 0.84
N TYR A 13 -11.42 10.64 -0.30
CA TYR A 13 -11.17 11.20 -1.62
C TYR A 13 -12.41 11.77 -2.32
N GLU A 14 -13.54 11.94 -1.61
CA GLU A 14 -14.83 12.31 -2.21
C GLU A 14 -14.76 13.61 -3.02
N TYR A 15 -13.98 14.58 -2.54
CA TYR A 15 -13.81 15.90 -3.14
C TYR A 15 -12.80 15.95 -4.29
N PHE A 16 -12.10 14.85 -4.59
CA PHE A 16 -11.15 14.81 -5.70
C PHE A 16 -11.91 14.60 -7.03
N PRO A 17 -11.67 15.45 -8.05
CA PRO A 17 -12.39 15.35 -9.32
C PRO A 17 -11.97 14.13 -10.15
N ASN A 18 -10.72 13.67 -9.99
CA ASN A 18 -10.25 12.45 -10.65
C ASN A 18 -10.63 11.24 -9.80
N ARG A 19 -11.51 10.39 -10.34
CA ARG A 19 -11.96 9.14 -9.71
C ARG A 19 -11.27 7.90 -10.31
N HIS A 20 -10.02 8.04 -10.74
CA HIS A 20 -9.21 6.92 -11.21
C HIS A 20 -8.37 6.36 -10.05
N VAL A 21 -8.44 5.05 -9.85
CA VAL A 21 -7.67 4.34 -8.83
C VAL A 21 -6.97 3.15 -9.47
N VAL A 22 -5.67 3.04 -9.18
CA VAL A 22 -4.86 1.89 -9.60
C VAL A 22 -4.66 1.00 -8.39
N PHE A 23 -5.14 -0.24 -8.49
CA PHE A 23 -5.07 -1.22 -7.41
C PHE A 23 -4.03 -2.28 -7.73
N TYR A 24 -2.83 -2.15 -7.17
CA TYR A 24 -1.77 -3.15 -7.32
C TYR A 24 -1.92 -4.26 -6.27
N TYR A 25 -1.82 -5.52 -6.71
CA TYR A 25 -1.88 -6.69 -5.85
C TYR A 25 -0.96 -7.79 -6.40
N ASP A 26 -0.58 -8.77 -5.57
CA ASP A 26 0.23 -9.90 -5.97
C ASP A 26 -0.56 -11.23 -5.89
N THR A 27 0.07 -12.35 -6.26
CA THR A 27 -0.61 -13.65 -6.25
C THR A 27 -1.02 -14.13 -4.86
N THR A 28 -0.39 -13.64 -3.79
CA THR A 28 -0.75 -14.01 -2.40
C THR A 28 -2.13 -13.48 -2.03
N PHE A 29 -2.45 -12.28 -2.52
CA PHE A 29 -3.76 -11.64 -2.36
C PHE A 29 -4.89 -12.47 -3.00
N ILE A 30 -4.60 -13.20 -4.09
CA ILE A 30 -5.56 -14.10 -4.76
C ILE A 30 -5.57 -15.48 -4.09
N SER A 31 -4.41 -16.04 -3.73
CA SER A 31 -4.33 -17.41 -3.21
C SER A 31 -4.94 -17.56 -1.82
N ASN A 32 -4.91 -16.51 -1.00
CA ASN A 32 -5.59 -16.51 0.29
C ASN A 32 -7.12 -16.71 0.15
N ASN A 33 -7.69 -16.38 -1.01
CA ASN A 33 -9.14 -16.50 -1.29
C ASN A 33 -9.59 -17.92 -1.64
N TYR A 34 -8.67 -18.84 -1.99
CA TYR A 34 -9.05 -20.23 -2.26
C TYR A 34 -9.16 -21.09 -0.99
N ALA A 35 -8.58 -20.65 0.13
CA ALA A 35 -8.59 -21.39 1.40
C ALA A 35 -9.80 -21.05 2.29
N VAL A 36 -10.43 -19.89 2.07
CA VAL A 36 -11.54 -19.39 2.86
C VAL A 36 -12.71 -19.21 1.91
N GLY A 37 -13.59 -20.21 1.87
CA GLY A 37 -14.84 -20.10 1.13
C GLY A 37 -15.60 -18.85 1.56
N ASN A 38 -16.05 -18.09 0.58
CA ASN A 38 -16.89 -16.89 0.63
C ASN A 38 -16.12 -15.55 0.56
N ASP A 39 -16.36 -14.87 -0.57
CA ASP A 39 -15.95 -13.52 -0.96
C ASP A 39 -14.48 -13.33 -1.39
N ASP A 40 -14.29 -13.27 -2.71
CA ASP A 40 -13.04 -12.79 -3.32
C ASP A 40 -12.79 -11.34 -2.85
N PHE A 41 -11.85 -11.13 -1.91
CA PHE A 41 -11.54 -9.80 -1.37
C PHE A 41 -11.24 -8.79 -2.47
N HIS A 42 -10.62 -9.25 -3.57
CA HIS A 42 -10.39 -8.46 -4.77
C HIS A 42 -11.71 -7.96 -5.37
N ALA A 43 -12.70 -8.85 -5.54
CA ALA A 43 -14.02 -8.50 -6.02
C ALA A 43 -14.74 -7.54 -5.06
N VAL A 44 -14.64 -7.74 -3.74
CA VAL A 44 -15.26 -6.84 -2.74
C VAL A 44 -14.71 -5.41 -2.88
N ILE A 45 -13.39 -5.25 -2.96
CA ILE A 45 -12.75 -3.94 -3.11
C ILE A 45 -13.11 -3.32 -4.46
N CYS A 46 -12.94 -4.06 -5.56
CA CYS A 46 -13.18 -3.54 -6.90
C CYS A 46 -14.64 -3.17 -7.11
N ASN A 47 -15.58 -4.01 -6.66
CA ASN A 47 -17.01 -3.74 -6.79
C ASN A 47 -17.44 -2.59 -5.88
N GLY A 48 -16.90 -2.52 -4.66
CA GLY A 48 -17.15 -1.42 -3.74
C GLY A 48 -16.67 -0.08 -4.28
N LEU A 49 -15.47 -0.02 -4.87
CA LEU A 49 -14.98 1.20 -5.51
C LEU A 49 -15.81 1.57 -6.75
N LYS A 50 -16.11 0.60 -7.62
CA LYS A 50 -16.92 0.82 -8.83
C LYS A 50 -18.34 1.32 -8.49
N SER A 51 -18.96 0.80 -7.43
CA SER A 51 -20.29 1.25 -6.99
C SER A 51 -20.30 2.69 -6.50
N HIS A 52 -19.15 3.20 -6.03
CA HIS A 52 -18.94 4.61 -5.65
C HIS A 52 -18.43 5.48 -6.81
N GLY A 53 -18.49 4.99 -8.05
CA GLY A 53 -18.15 5.76 -9.25
C GLY A 53 -16.66 5.88 -9.55
N TRP A 54 -15.83 5.00 -8.96
CA TRP A 54 -14.40 4.95 -9.28
C TRP A 54 -14.13 4.12 -10.54
N TYR A 55 -13.25 4.62 -11.39
CA TYR A 55 -12.59 3.83 -12.43
C TYR A 55 -11.42 3.07 -11.80
N VAL A 56 -11.60 1.76 -11.65
CA VAL A 56 -10.60 0.87 -11.03
C VAL A 56 -9.77 0.20 -12.11
N ASN A 57 -8.46 0.41 -12.07
CA ASN A 57 -7.46 -0.29 -12.86
C ASN A 57 -6.70 -1.25 -11.94
N ASP A 58 -7.14 -2.49 -11.86
CA ASP A 58 -6.53 -3.54 -11.05
C ASP A 58 -5.34 -4.19 -11.79
N VAL A 59 -4.19 -4.28 -11.12
CA VAL A 59 -2.93 -4.74 -11.71
C VAL A 59 -2.29 -5.81 -10.82
N CYS A 60 -2.34 -7.06 -11.27
CA CYS A 60 -1.60 -8.15 -10.66
C CYS A 60 -0.10 -8.05 -11.02
N ILE A 61 0.76 -7.82 -10.02
CA ILE A 61 2.22 -7.71 -10.19
C ILE A 61 2.92 -9.07 -10.28
N GLY A 62 2.15 -10.16 -10.19
CA GLY A 62 2.64 -11.53 -10.23
C GLY A 62 3.08 -12.05 -8.86
N LYS A 63 4.13 -12.88 -8.85
CA LYS A 63 4.64 -13.50 -7.63
C LYS A 63 5.35 -12.47 -6.75
N GLN A 64 5.23 -12.63 -5.43
CA GLN A 64 5.96 -11.84 -4.45
C GLN A 64 7.47 -11.86 -4.75
N TRP A 65 8.09 -10.68 -4.73
CA TRP A 65 9.52 -10.50 -4.99
C TRP A 65 10.36 -11.03 -3.83
N ASN A 66 11.62 -11.41 -4.12
CA ASN A 66 12.56 -11.75 -3.07
C ASN A 66 12.77 -10.55 -2.12
N HIS A 67 12.79 -10.81 -0.81
CA HIS A 67 12.92 -9.76 0.21
C HIS A 67 14.11 -8.83 -0.02
N ILE A 68 15.28 -9.35 -0.42
CA ILE A 68 16.48 -8.53 -0.66
C ILE A 68 16.28 -7.64 -1.88
N GLU A 69 15.74 -8.19 -2.97
CA GLU A 69 15.53 -7.44 -4.22
C GLU A 69 14.50 -6.32 -4.04
N LYS A 70 13.39 -6.59 -3.32
CA LYS A 70 12.38 -5.56 -3.03
C LYS A 70 12.95 -4.45 -2.13
N GLN A 71 13.67 -4.80 -1.07
CA GLN A 71 14.28 -3.81 -0.17
C GLN A 71 15.31 -2.93 -0.89
N LEU A 72 16.15 -3.52 -1.75
CA LEU A 72 17.09 -2.75 -2.56
C LEU A 72 16.37 -1.78 -3.48
N LEU A 73 15.28 -2.20 -4.14
CA LEU A 73 14.49 -1.34 -5.01
C LEU A 73 13.88 -0.16 -4.23
N ILE A 74 13.20 -0.46 -3.13
CA ILE A 74 12.50 0.54 -2.31
C ILE A 74 13.49 1.53 -1.69
N ASN A 75 14.65 1.07 -1.23
CA ASN A 75 15.71 1.96 -0.75
C ASN A 75 16.20 2.92 -1.85
N ARG A 76 16.34 2.45 -3.09
CA ARG A 76 16.67 3.35 -4.22
C ARG A 76 15.54 4.34 -4.50
N MET A 77 14.27 3.92 -4.39
CA MET A 77 13.12 4.81 -4.56
C MET A 77 13.11 5.91 -3.48
N PHE A 78 13.40 5.59 -2.22
CA PHE A 78 13.55 6.60 -1.17
C PHE A 78 14.72 7.57 -1.43
N GLN A 79 15.82 7.07 -1.97
CA GLN A 79 16.98 7.89 -2.33
C GLN A 79 16.80 8.71 -3.62
N GLY A 80 15.65 8.59 -4.32
CA GLY A 80 15.44 9.22 -5.62
C GLY A 80 16.36 8.66 -6.73
N ARG A 81 16.81 7.40 -6.57
CA ARG A 81 17.70 6.68 -7.49
C ARG A 81 17.00 5.56 -8.27
N ALA A 82 15.66 5.55 -8.24
CA ALA A 82 14.81 4.69 -9.07
C ALA A 82 14.03 5.56 -10.06
N LYS A 83 13.14 4.98 -10.88
CA LYS A 83 12.33 5.78 -11.82
C LYS A 83 11.35 6.68 -11.06
N HIS A 84 10.80 6.19 -9.94
CA HIS A 84 9.91 6.94 -9.07
C HIS A 84 10.53 7.16 -7.69
N GLN A 85 10.24 8.32 -7.10
CA GLN A 85 10.61 8.65 -5.73
C GLN A 85 9.40 8.50 -4.80
N LEU A 86 9.61 7.84 -3.66
CA LEU A 86 8.58 7.64 -2.64
C LEU A 86 8.56 8.82 -1.66
N LEU A 87 7.38 9.35 -1.38
CA LEU A 87 7.12 10.41 -0.42
C LEU A 87 5.92 10.03 0.45
N PHE A 88 5.94 10.44 1.73
CA PHE A 88 4.84 10.18 2.67
C PHE A 88 4.21 11.48 3.16
N ASN A 89 2.88 11.49 3.19
CA ASN A 89 2.14 12.44 4.01
C ASN A 89 2.18 11.94 5.46
N ARG A 90 3.12 12.47 6.25
CA ARG A 90 3.38 12.01 7.63
C ARG A 90 2.17 12.17 8.54
N ASP A 91 1.45 13.27 8.42
CA ASP A 91 0.36 13.61 9.32
C ASP A 91 -0.85 12.68 9.12
N ASN A 92 -1.07 12.24 7.88
CA ASN A 92 -2.20 11.37 7.54
C ASN A 92 -1.83 9.87 7.53
N ASN A 93 -0.57 9.51 7.71
CA ASN A 93 -0.10 8.12 7.63
C ASN A 93 0.82 7.70 8.80
N PRO A 94 0.48 8.00 10.07
CA PRO A 94 1.33 7.66 11.20
C PRO A 94 1.51 6.14 11.37
N ASP A 95 0.46 5.35 11.17
CA ASP A 95 0.50 3.89 11.32
C ASP A 95 1.33 3.22 10.24
N LEU A 96 1.19 3.67 8.98
CA LEU A 96 2.01 3.21 7.86
C LEU A 96 3.49 3.55 8.09
N LEU A 97 3.78 4.76 8.57
CA LEU A 97 5.16 5.16 8.87
C LEU A 97 5.77 4.28 9.97
N LEU A 98 5.00 3.98 11.02
CA LEU A 98 5.43 3.08 12.09
C LEU A 98 5.66 1.66 11.57
N SER A 99 4.75 1.15 10.74
CA SER A 99 4.84 -0.16 10.09
C SER A 99 6.15 -0.29 9.28
N ILE A 100 6.44 0.67 8.41
CA ILE A 100 7.66 0.66 7.57
C ILE A 100 8.94 0.79 8.42
N GLN A 101 8.94 1.68 9.42
CA GLN A 101 10.10 1.87 10.30
C GLN A 101 10.41 0.63 11.14
N THR A 102 9.37 -0.03 11.66
CA THR A 102 9.54 -1.22 12.50
C THR A 102 9.89 -2.45 11.69
N ALA A 103 9.40 -2.60 10.45
CA ALA A 103 9.77 -3.71 9.56
C ALA A 103 11.29 -3.79 9.31
N GLY A 104 11.98 -2.64 9.19
CA GLY A 104 13.43 -2.60 9.02
C GLY A 104 14.24 -3.04 10.25
N VAL A 105 13.69 -2.87 11.46
CA VAL A 105 14.37 -3.22 12.73
C VAL A 105 14.38 -4.73 12.99
N TYR A 106 13.39 -5.48 12.48
CA TYR A 106 13.29 -6.93 12.72
C TYR A 106 14.32 -7.78 11.95
N MET A 107 14.97 -7.22 10.91
CA MET A 107 16.03 -7.92 10.15
C MET A 107 17.40 -7.93 10.87
N GLY A 108 17.49 -7.49 12.13
CA GLY A 108 18.73 -7.49 12.92
C GLY A 108 18.50 -7.77 14.41
N LYS A 109 18.43 -9.06 14.78
CA LYS A 109 18.50 -9.62 16.16
C LYS A 109 17.55 -9.01 17.22
N LYS A 110 16.54 -9.78 17.60
CA LYS A 110 15.68 -9.53 18.77
C LYS A 110 16.45 -9.79 20.07
N ASP A 111 16.65 -8.76 20.89
CA ASP A 111 16.99 -8.95 22.31
C ASP A 111 15.70 -9.28 23.08
N LYS A 112 15.71 -10.42 23.79
CA LYS A 112 14.51 -11.05 24.39
C LYS A 112 14.48 -10.85 25.91
N ARG A 113 14.49 -9.60 26.39
CA ARG A 113 14.35 -9.31 27.81
C ARG A 113 13.43 -8.13 28.06
N GLY A 114 12.15 -8.43 28.27
CA GLY A 114 11.20 -7.46 28.84
C GLY A 114 9.77 -7.68 28.36
N GLU A 115 9.06 -8.65 28.97
CA GLU A 115 7.60 -8.73 28.91
C GLU A 115 6.93 -7.43 29.42
N LYS A 116 5.86 -6.99 28.75
CA LYS A 116 4.48 -6.98 29.32
C LYS A 116 3.42 -6.41 28.36
N LEU A 117 2.59 -7.33 27.86
CA LEU A 117 1.11 -7.38 27.87
C LEU A 117 0.29 -6.09 27.59
N ALA A 118 -0.46 -6.10 26.48
CA ALA A 118 -1.93 -5.87 26.37
C ALA A 118 -2.28 -5.44 24.92
N GLU A 119 -3.32 -6.06 24.35
CA GLU A 119 -3.53 -6.33 22.91
C GLU A 119 -2.43 -7.24 22.38
N THR A 120 -2.80 -8.48 22.11
CA THR A 120 -1.96 -9.63 21.78
C THR A 120 -0.81 -9.18 20.89
N GLU A 121 0.44 -9.36 21.32
CA GLU A 121 1.62 -8.85 20.59
C GLU A 121 1.63 -9.28 19.11
N GLU A 122 0.94 -10.39 18.83
CA GLU A 122 0.64 -10.95 17.51
C GLU A 122 -0.20 -10.00 16.64
N ASP A 123 -1.33 -9.47 17.10
CA ASP A 123 -2.18 -8.52 16.34
C ASP A 123 -1.43 -7.23 15.99
N LYS A 124 -0.63 -6.71 16.94
CA LYS A 124 0.23 -5.54 16.71
C LYS A 124 1.35 -5.85 15.72
N LEU A 125 1.83 -7.09 15.67
CA LEU A 125 2.87 -7.52 14.73
C LEU A 125 2.29 -7.78 13.34
N GLU A 126 1.11 -8.38 13.25
CA GLU A 126 0.36 -8.60 12.02
C GLU A 126 -0.01 -7.27 11.36
N ASN A 127 -0.63 -6.34 12.08
CA ASN A 127 -0.96 -5.00 11.57
C ASN A 127 0.26 -4.21 11.06
N ARG A 128 1.43 -4.37 11.69
CA ARG A 128 2.68 -3.74 11.22
C ARG A 128 3.21 -4.42 9.97
N THR A 129 3.08 -5.73 9.86
CA THR A 129 3.61 -6.50 8.73
C THR A 129 2.75 -6.28 7.50
N ASP A 130 1.43 -6.33 7.67
CA ASP A 130 0.44 -6.10 6.61
C ASP A 130 0.60 -4.74 5.94
N GLY A 131 0.75 -3.67 6.74
CA GLY A 131 0.98 -2.32 6.22
C GLY A 131 2.27 -2.19 5.40
N SER A 132 3.34 -2.86 5.84
CA SER A 132 4.65 -2.78 5.18
C SER A 132 4.69 -3.64 3.91
N ASP A 133 4.06 -4.81 3.91
CA ASP A 133 3.99 -5.68 2.73
C ASP A 133 3.02 -5.14 1.67
N ALA A 134 1.91 -4.53 2.09
CA ALA A 134 1.03 -3.79 1.18
C ALA A 134 1.76 -2.61 0.52
N PHE A 135 2.58 -1.88 1.29
CA PHE A 135 3.41 -0.81 0.76
C PHE A 135 4.46 -1.30 -0.23
N ASP A 136 5.15 -2.39 0.08
CA ASP A 136 6.13 -3.00 -0.81
C ASP A 136 5.50 -3.37 -2.17
N THR A 137 4.31 -3.98 -2.12
CA THR A 137 3.51 -4.34 -3.32
C THR A 137 3.18 -3.10 -4.15
N PHE A 138 2.73 -2.03 -3.51
CA PHE A 138 2.46 -0.75 -4.16
C PHE A 138 3.73 -0.16 -4.82
N ALA A 139 4.84 -0.09 -4.09
CA ALA A 139 6.09 0.49 -4.58
C ALA A 139 6.64 -0.27 -5.79
N ILE A 140 6.61 -1.61 -5.75
CA ILE A 140 6.98 -2.46 -6.88
C ILE A 140 6.02 -2.23 -8.06
N GLY A 141 4.72 -2.19 -7.81
CA GLY A 141 3.67 -1.96 -8.80
C GLY A 141 3.93 -0.68 -9.60
N VAL A 142 4.09 0.45 -8.92
CA VAL A 142 4.38 1.76 -9.54
C VAL A 142 5.66 1.73 -10.38
N GLU A 143 6.73 1.12 -9.87
CA GLU A 143 8.03 1.14 -10.53
C GLU A 143 8.13 0.20 -11.74
N LYS A 144 7.41 -0.92 -11.71
CA LYS A 144 7.53 -2.01 -12.70
C LYS A 144 6.35 -2.10 -13.66
N PHE A 145 5.18 -1.68 -13.22
CA PHE A 145 3.94 -1.74 -13.97
C PHE A 145 3.28 -0.35 -14.03
N PRO A 146 3.99 0.69 -14.52
CA PRO A 146 3.45 2.04 -14.55
C PRO A 146 2.20 2.07 -15.42
N THR A 147 1.08 2.44 -14.82
CA THR A 147 -0.19 2.65 -15.50
C THR A 147 -0.27 4.11 -15.92
N PHE A 148 -0.17 4.38 -17.22
CA PHE A 148 -0.36 5.72 -17.75
C PHE A 148 -1.86 6.00 -17.80
N ASP A 149 -2.35 6.86 -16.90
CA ASP A 149 -3.60 7.54 -17.14
C ASP A 149 -3.41 8.47 -18.34
N ILE A 150 -4.22 8.28 -19.38
CA ILE A 150 -4.19 9.07 -20.62
C ILE A 150 -4.48 10.56 -20.35
N ASN A 151 -4.93 10.90 -19.12
CA ASN A 151 -5.17 12.26 -18.64
C ASN A 151 -4.02 12.85 -17.79
N MET A 152 -2.91 12.13 -17.57
CA MET A 152 -1.75 12.58 -16.79
C MET A 152 -0.59 13.10 -17.67
N SER A 153 -0.88 13.74 -18.80
CA SER A 153 0.08 14.59 -19.52
C SER A 153 0.21 15.97 -18.87
N GLY A 154 0.35 16.00 -17.55
CA GLY A 154 0.44 17.22 -16.76
C GLY A 154 1.00 16.90 -15.39
N ALA A 155 2.32 17.02 -15.24
CA ALA A 155 2.94 17.12 -13.94
C ALA A 155 2.31 18.32 -13.19
N VAL A 156 1.39 18.05 -12.28
CA VAL A 156 0.99 19.02 -11.26
C VAL A 156 2.06 18.99 -10.18
N VAL A 157 3.06 19.85 -10.36
CA VAL A 157 3.86 20.37 -9.25
C VAL A 157 3.08 21.56 -8.70
N SER A 158 2.44 21.42 -7.54
CA SER A 158 1.93 22.58 -6.82
C SER A 158 3.11 23.35 -6.24
N SER A 159 3.54 24.40 -6.94
CA SER A 159 4.41 25.43 -6.38
C SER A 159 3.56 26.37 -5.52
N PHE A 160 3.72 26.29 -4.21
CA PHE A 160 3.27 27.38 -3.34
C PHE A 160 4.27 28.54 -3.47
N ASN A 161 3.95 29.53 -4.32
CA ASN A 161 4.56 30.85 -4.22
C ASN A 161 3.87 31.59 -3.07
N GLY A 162 4.60 31.73 -1.95
CA GLY A 162 4.28 32.71 -0.91
C GLY A 162 4.82 34.07 -1.31
N HIS A 163 3.97 35.08 -1.19
CA HIS A 163 4.31 36.50 -1.30
C HIS A 163 5.29 36.95 -0.21
#